data_AF-A0AAW1TMC1-F1
#
_entry.id   AF-A0AAW1TMC1-F1
#
_cell.length_a   1.000
_cell.length_b   1.000
_cell.length_c   1.000
_cell.angle_alpha   90.00
_cell.angle_beta   90.00
_cell.angle_gamma   90.00
#
_symmetry.space_group_name_H-M   'P 1'
#
loop_
_entity.id
_entity.type
_entity.pdbx_description
1 polymer ?
#
loop_
_entity_poly.entity_id
_entity_poly.type
_entity_poly.pdbx_seq_one_letter_code
_entity_poly.pdbx_strand_id
1 'polypeptide(L)'
;MRQWSECENKMVSTERMIEFISDIDIEPQRDSDSSLPKDWPSFGRLEFKNVNLKYKDTDPLILKNISFSVASGEKIGIVGRTGAGKSSILTSLFQLYPFDGSIIIDGMDTTKMPLSVVRSNISIIPQEPMLFSGTMRKNLDPFGDYDKDEIIWDALEQVELKATVQKLSSGLDTPVTSSGSNFSVGEKQLICLARALIRRNKILVLDEATANVDPYTDSLIQKTIRNKFSKCTILTIAHRLNTVMDSDKILVMKNGEVSEFDDPYSLLNNGGLLRDLILSTGETMSKKLELVAEENFNRKNISEKKKTSEAVEKQVIEHTEWTLL
;
A
#
# COMPACT_ATOMS: atom_id res chain seq x y z
N MET A 1 -6.82 -50.14 31.08
CA MET A 1 -7.87 -49.53 30.23
C MET A 1 -7.81 -48.01 30.27
N ARG A 2 -7.98 -47.33 31.42
CA ARG A 2 -7.94 -45.85 31.51
C ARG A 2 -6.65 -45.20 30.97
N GLN A 3 -5.48 -45.72 31.37
CA GLN A 3 -4.18 -45.21 30.90
C GLN A 3 -3.98 -45.36 29.39
N TRP A 4 -4.59 -46.40 28.79
CA TRP A 4 -4.53 -46.62 27.35
C TRP A 4 -5.36 -45.56 26.61
N SER A 5 -6.59 -45.32 27.05
CA SER A 5 -7.45 -44.27 26.48
C SER A 5 -6.89 -42.86 26.68
N GLU A 6 -6.22 -42.59 27.82
CA GLU A 6 -5.52 -41.32 28.04
C GLU A 6 -4.33 -41.14 27.08
N CYS A 7 -3.61 -42.22 26.77
CA CYS A 7 -2.51 -42.21 25.79
C CYS A 7 -3.03 -41.95 24.38
N GLU A 8 -4.08 -42.66 23.97
CA GLU A 8 -4.72 -42.53 22.66
C GLU A 8 -5.24 -41.10 22.43
N ASN A 9 -5.90 -40.51 23.42
CA ASN A 9 -6.35 -39.11 23.35
C ASN A 9 -5.19 -38.10 23.21
N LYS A 10 -4.03 -38.37 23.81
CA LYS A 10 -2.84 -37.53 23.66
C LYS A 10 -2.18 -37.71 22.28
N MET A 11 -2.27 -38.90 21.69
CA MET A 11 -1.74 -39.16 20.36
C MET A 11 -2.46 -38.36 19.26
N VAL A 12 -3.75 -38.03 19.43
CA VAL A 12 -4.47 -37.09 18.53
C VAL A 12 -3.79 -35.72 18.46
N SER A 13 -3.21 -35.24 19.56
CA SER A 13 -2.48 -33.96 19.55
C SER A 13 -1.15 -34.07 18.81
N THR A 14 -0.50 -35.24 18.89
CA THR A 14 0.77 -35.52 18.18
C THR A 14 0.52 -35.67 16.68
N GLU A 15 -0.54 -36.36 16.29
CA GLU A 15 -0.99 -36.50 14.90
C GLU A 15 -1.22 -35.12 14.26
N ARG A 16 -1.93 -34.22 14.93
CA ARG A 16 -2.12 -32.82 14.46
C ARG A 16 -0.80 -32.06 14.32
N MET A 17 0.15 -32.27 15.23
CA MET A 17 1.48 -31.66 15.08
C MET A 17 2.21 -32.19 13.85
N ILE A 18 2.12 -33.49 13.59
CA ILE A 18 2.73 -34.11 12.41
C ILE A 18 2.10 -33.56 11.13
N GLU A 19 0.77 -33.43 11.08
CA GLU A 19 0.02 -32.82 9.97
C GLU A 19 0.52 -31.39 9.69
N PHE A 20 0.66 -30.55 10.72
CA PHE A 20 1.18 -29.18 10.56
C PHE A 20 2.65 -29.10 10.12
N ILE A 21 3.46 -30.11 10.43
CA ILE A 21 4.88 -30.14 10.07
C ILE A 21 5.08 -30.73 8.66
N SER A 22 4.25 -31.71 8.28
CA SER A 22 4.50 -32.56 7.11
C SER A 22 3.59 -32.26 5.93
N ASP A 23 2.34 -31.83 6.19
CA ASP A 23 1.28 -31.80 5.19
C ASP A 23 0.83 -30.38 4.83
N ILE A 24 1.32 -29.35 5.54
CA ILE A 24 1.08 -27.95 5.18
C ILE A 24 2.14 -27.48 4.19
N ASP A 25 1.67 -26.95 3.06
CA ASP A 25 2.52 -26.27 2.09
C ASP A 25 3.27 -25.10 2.73
N ILE A 26 4.59 -25.15 2.64
CA ILE A 26 5.47 -24.09 3.12
C ILE A 26 5.63 -23.05 2.02
N GLU A 27 5.66 -21.78 2.42
CA GLU A 27 5.95 -20.68 1.51
C GLU A 27 7.29 -20.89 0.79
N PRO A 28 7.35 -20.75 -0.55
CA PRO A 28 8.54 -21.08 -1.33
C PRO A 28 9.74 -20.25 -0.90
N GLN A 29 10.78 -20.93 -0.44
CA GLN A 29 12.08 -20.30 -0.21
C GLN A 29 12.73 -20.05 -1.58
N ARG A 30 13.04 -18.79 -1.86
CA ARG A 30 13.68 -18.36 -3.10
C ARG A 30 15.05 -17.80 -2.74
N ASP A 31 16.07 -18.23 -3.47
CA ASP A 31 17.41 -17.73 -3.25
C ASP A 31 17.50 -16.24 -3.60
N SER A 32 18.32 -15.50 -2.84
CA SER A 32 18.62 -14.12 -3.18
C SER A 32 19.45 -14.09 -4.46
N ASP A 33 18.91 -13.49 -5.51
CA ASP A 33 19.70 -13.24 -6.70
C ASP A 33 20.80 -12.23 -6.34
N SER A 34 22.06 -12.61 -6.59
CA SER A 34 23.23 -11.76 -6.39
C SER A 34 23.19 -10.45 -7.18
N SER A 35 22.26 -10.34 -8.14
CA SER A 35 22.04 -9.16 -8.99
C SER A 35 21.27 -8.02 -8.32
N LEU A 36 20.66 -8.25 -7.14
CA LEU A 36 19.82 -7.24 -6.47
C LEU A 36 20.65 -6.05 -5.95
N PRO A 37 20.38 -4.81 -6.41
CA PRO A 37 20.97 -3.63 -5.82
C PRO A 37 20.58 -3.50 -4.35
N LYS A 38 21.52 -3.04 -3.51
CA LYS A 38 21.27 -2.81 -2.07
C LYS A 38 20.13 -1.83 -1.81
N ASP A 39 19.97 -0.84 -2.70
CA ASP A 39 18.97 0.23 -2.59
C ASP A 39 17.73 -0.04 -3.47
N TRP A 40 17.46 -1.30 -3.79
CA TRP A 40 16.25 -1.66 -4.51
C TRP A 40 15.04 -1.65 -3.56
N PRO A 41 13.87 -1.13 -3.99
CA PRO A 41 13.64 -0.42 -5.23
C PRO A 41 14.10 1.04 -5.14
N SER A 42 14.74 1.54 -6.19
CA SER A 42 15.29 2.91 -6.22
C SER A 42 14.24 3.95 -6.61
N PHE A 43 13.33 3.58 -7.52
CA PHE A 43 12.30 4.46 -8.06
C PHE A 43 10.89 4.03 -7.65
N GLY A 44 10.64 2.74 -7.49
CA GLY A 44 9.31 2.21 -7.15
C GLY A 44 8.32 2.20 -8.32
N ARG A 45 8.82 2.04 -9.56
CA ARG A 45 7.96 1.76 -10.72
C ARG A 45 7.38 0.35 -10.59
N LEU A 46 6.09 0.19 -10.84
CA LEU A 46 5.38 -1.07 -10.66
C LEU A 46 4.65 -1.47 -11.95
N GLU A 47 4.69 -2.75 -12.30
CA GLU A 47 4.02 -3.28 -13.49
C GLU A 47 3.42 -4.65 -13.19
N PHE A 48 2.12 -4.79 -13.43
CA PHE A 48 1.41 -6.07 -13.43
C PHE A 48 1.33 -6.57 -14.87
N LYS A 49 1.75 -7.81 -15.12
CA LYS A 49 1.67 -8.46 -16.44
C LYS A 49 0.88 -9.75 -16.35
N ASN A 50 -0.31 -9.74 -16.96
CA ASN A 50 -1.18 -10.90 -17.12
C ASN A 50 -1.40 -11.65 -15.80
N VAL A 51 -1.61 -10.92 -14.70
CA VAL A 51 -1.75 -11.51 -13.37
C VAL A 51 -3.10 -12.22 -13.24
N ASN A 52 -3.07 -13.50 -12.92
CA ASN A 52 -4.24 -14.32 -12.63
C ASN A 52 -4.13 -14.93 -11.23
N LEU A 53 -5.16 -14.78 -10.41
CA LEU A 53 -5.15 -15.25 -9.02
C LEU A 53 -6.41 -16.10 -8.76
N LYS A 54 -6.24 -17.17 -8.00
CA LYS A 54 -7.30 -17.94 -7.33
C LYS A 54 -6.86 -18.25 -5.91
N TYR A 55 -7.78 -18.41 -4.96
CA TYR A 55 -7.43 -18.70 -3.56
C TYR A 55 -7.25 -20.20 -3.29
N LYS A 56 -7.93 -21.05 -4.05
CA LYS A 56 -7.78 -22.50 -4.03
C LYS A 56 -7.75 -23.02 -5.45
N ASP A 57 -7.21 -24.22 -5.64
CA ASP A 57 -7.11 -24.79 -6.98
C ASP A 57 -8.44 -25.03 -7.67
N THR A 58 -9.47 -25.31 -6.88
CA THR A 58 -10.85 -25.55 -7.31
C THR A 58 -11.65 -24.27 -7.50
N ASP A 59 -11.15 -23.12 -7.03
CA ASP A 59 -11.88 -21.86 -7.07
C ASP A 59 -11.78 -21.22 -8.46
N PRO A 60 -12.82 -20.47 -8.90
CA PRO A 60 -12.70 -19.65 -10.09
C PRO A 60 -11.64 -18.55 -9.88
N LEU A 61 -11.06 -18.08 -10.99
CA LEU A 61 -10.14 -16.94 -10.97
C LEU A 61 -10.82 -15.69 -10.39
N ILE A 62 -10.24 -15.14 -9.32
CA ILE A 62 -10.65 -13.88 -8.71
C ILE A 62 -10.00 -12.68 -9.40
N LEU A 63 -8.75 -12.83 -9.85
CA LEU A 63 -8.09 -11.89 -10.76
C LEU A 63 -7.91 -12.58 -12.12
N LYS A 64 -8.25 -11.88 -13.19
CA LYS A 64 -8.25 -12.38 -14.56
C LYS A 64 -7.47 -11.40 -15.42
N ASN A 65 -6.31 -11.84 -15.88
CA ASN A 65 -5.46 -11.11 -16.82
C ASN A 65 -5.19 -9.65 -16.43
N ILE A 66 -4.92 -9.39 -15.15
CA ILE A 66 -4.67 -8.03 -14.66
C ILE A 66 -3.35 -7.53 -15.24
N SER A 67 -3.43 -6.46 -16.04
CA SER A 67 -2.27 -5.82 -16.65
C SER A 67 -2.39 -4.31 -16.57
N PHE A 68 -1.44 -3.66 -15.90
CA PHE A 68 -1.34 -2.21 -15.82
C PHE A 68 0.07 -1.80 -15.36
N SER A 69 0.45 -0.55 -15.60
CA SER A 69 1.74 -0.01 -15.18
C SER A 69 1.57 1.30 -14.42
N VAL A 70 2.42 1.47 -13.41
CA VAL A 70 2.43 2.61 -12.50
C VAL A 70 3.83 3.21 -12.53
N ALA A 71 3.92 4.49 -12.89
CA ALA A 71 5.17 5.20 -12.92
C ALA A 71 5.69 5.46 -11.50
N SER A 72 7.00 5.74 -11.39
CA SER A 72 7.61 6.11 -10.11
C SER A 72 6.96 7.38 -9.55
N GLY A 73 6.57 7.33 -8.27
CA GLY A 73 5.94 8.45 -7.58
C GLY A 73 4.47 8.69 -7.95
N GLU A 74 3.89 7.83 -8.78
CA GLU A 74 2.50 7.93 -9.21
C GLU A 74 1.55 7.39 -8.12
N LYS A 75 0.44 8.08 -7.93
CA LYS A 75 -0.63 7.75 -6.99
C LYS A 75 -1.79 7.13 -7.74
N ILE A 76 -2.14 5.91 -7.41
CA ILE A 76 -3.19 5.15 -8.09
C ILE A 76 -4.32 4.87 -7.13
N GLY A 77 -5.53 5.30 -7.48
CA GLY A 77 -6.76 4.89 -6.82
C GLY A 77 -7.28 3.58 -7.41
N ILE A 78 -7.57 2.59 -6.58
CA ILE A 78 -8.16 1.31 -7.00
C ILE A 78 -9.61 1.28 -6.52
N VAL A 79 -10.55 1.29 -7.46
CA VAL A 79 -12.00 1.40 -7.19
C VAL A 79 -12.77 0.29 -7.88
N GLY A 80 -14.00 0.09 -7.46
CA GLY A 80 -14.88 -0.96 -7.98
C GLY A 80 -15.82 -1.48 -6.91
N ARG A 81 -16.87 -2.19 -7.32
CA ARG A 81 -17.86 -2.77 -6.38
C ARG A 81 -17.20 -3.78 -5.42
N THR A 82 -17.89 -4.08 -4.33
CA THR A 82 -17.50 -5.18 -3.43
C THR A 82 -17.41 -6.49 -4.24
N GLY A 83 -16.36 -7.27 -3.99
CA GLY A 83 -16.10 -8.50 -4.76
C GLY A 83 -15.45 -8.29 -6.14
N ALA A 84 -15.10 -7.06 -6.53
CA ALA A 84 -14.48 -6.81 -7.84
C ALA A 84 -13.00 -7.27 -7.96
N GLY A 85 -12.37 -7.70 -6.86
CA GLY A 85 -10.96 -8.15 -6.83
C GLY A 85 -9.95 -7.14 -6.30
N LYS A 86 -10.38 -6.00 -5.74
CA LYS A 86 -9.47 -4.93 -5.24
C LYS A 86 -8.42 -5.43 -4.25
N SER A 87 -8.85 -6.06 -3.15
CA SER A 87 -7.93 -6.60 -2.13
C SER A 87 -7.08 -7.76 -2.66
N SER A 88 -7.53 -8.44 -3.72
CA SER A 88 -6.75 -9.47 -4.40
C SER A 88 -5.55 -8.88 -5.16
N ILE A 89 -5.61 -7.62 -5.63
CA ILE A 89 -4.43 -6.93 -6.19
C ILE A 89 -3.34 -6.81 -5.12
N LEU A 90 -3.69 -6.43 -3.90
CA LEU A 90 -2.75 -6.31 -2.79
C LEU A 90 -2.22 -7.69 -2.38
N THR A 91 -3.11 -8.67 -2.32
CA THR A 91 -2.75 -10.07 -2.05
C THR A 91 -1.71 -10.60 -3.03
N SER A 92 -1.85 -10.30 -4.33
CA SER A 92 -0.86 -10.68 -5.35
C SER A 92 0.42 -9.85 -5.24
N LEU A 93 0.34 -8.54 -4.96
CA LEU A 93 1.51 -7.68 -4.72
C LEU A 93 2.40 -8.17 -3.56
N PHE A 94 1.79 -8.55 -2.44
CA PHE A 94 2.49 -9.14 -1.30
C PHE A 94 2.78 -10.65 -1.50
N GLN A 95 2.34 -11.23 -2.62
CA GLN A 95 2.45 -12.64 -2.97
C GLN A 95 2.00 -13.56 -1.83
N LEU A 96 0.85 -13.26 -1.22
CA LEU A 96 0.31 -14.06 -0.11
C LEU A 96 -0.34 -15.37 -0.60
N TYR A 97 -0.64 -15.44 -1.89
CA TYR A 97 -1.17 -16.62 -2.58
C TYR A 97 -0.44 -16.76 -3.92
N PRO A 98 -0.28 -18.00 -4.44
CA PRO A 98 0.25 -18.23 -5.79
C PRO A 98 -0.61 -17.55 -6.85
N PHE A 99 0.03 -16.98 -7.86
CA PHE A 99 -0.63 -16.36 -9.02
C PHE A 99 0.16 -16.66 -10.29
N ASP A 100 -0.53 -16.69 -11.43
CA ASP A 100 0.11 -16.74 -12.75
C ASP A 100 0.40 -15.31 -13.25
N GLY A 101 1.38 -15.16 -14.13
CA GLY A 101 1.83 -13.86 -14.64
C GLY A 101 3.07 -13.35 -13.90
N SER A 102 3.29 -12.04 -13.91
CA SER A 102 4.42 -11.44 -13.19
C SER A 102 4.08 -10.05 -12.63
N ILE A 103 4.71 -9.74 -11.50
CA ILE A 103 4.68 -8.40 -10.91
C ILE A 103 6.12 -7.91 -10.88
N ILE A 104 6.38 -6.82 -11.59
CA ILE A 104 7.71 -6.27 -11.81
C ILE A 104 7.83 -4.95 -11.05
N ILE A 105 8.90 -4.82 -10.26
CA ILE A 105 9.25 -3.58 -9.56
C ILE A 105 10.65 -3.13 -10.00
N ASP A 106 10.74 -1.91 -10.53
CA ASP A 106 11.97 -1.34 -11.10
C ASP A 106 12.69 -2.26 -12.11
N GLY A 107 11.89 -2.94 -12.94
CA GLY A 107 12.39 -3.84 -13.99
C GLY A 107 12.73 -5.26 -13.50
N MET A 108 12.63 -5.54 -12.20
CA MET A 108 12.88 -6.86 -11.63
C MET A 108 11.59 -7.59 -11.26
N ASP A 109 11.51 -8.86 -11.67
CA ASP A 109 10.35 -9.71 -11.43
C ASP A 109 10.36 -10.22 -9.99
N THR A 110 9.38 -9.75 -9.22
CA THR A 110 9.26 -10.05 -7.79
C THR A 110 8.98 -11.53 -7.52
N THR A 111 8.46 -12.29 -8.49
CA THR A 111 8.19 -13.74 -8.34
C THR A 111 9.49 -14.56 -8.27
N LYS A 112 10.61 -13.99 -8.70
CA LYS A 112 11.94 -14.62 -8.68
C LYS A 112 12.80 -14.17 -7.51
N MET A 113 12.27 -13.30 -6.65
CA MET A 113 12.99 -12.70 -5.53
C MET A 113 12.54 -13.31 -4.19
N PRO A 114 13.41 -13.32 -3.16
CA PRO A 114 13.02 -13.65 -1.81
C PRO A 114 11.85 -12.77 -1.34
N LEU A 115 10.81 -13.41 -0.82
CA LEU A 115 9.60 -12.71 -0.37
C LEU A 115 9.89 -11.73 0.77
N SER A 116 10.85 -12.05 1.63
CA SER A 116 11.33 -11.13 2.68
C SER A 116 11.83 -9.82 2.10
N VAL A 117 12.61 -9.85 1.01
CA VAL A 117 13.14 -8.66 0.32
C VAL A 117 12.02 -7.88 -0.36
N VAL A 118 11.09 -8.55 -1.04
CA VAL A 118 9.96 -7.88 -1.69
C VAL A 118 9.09 -7.18 -0.66
N ARG A 119 8.69 -7.89 0.40
CA ARG A 119 7.76 -7.40 1.43
C ARG A 119 8.39 -6.34 2.33
N SER A 120 9.69 -6.42 2.65
CA SER A 120 10.36 -5.40 3.45
C SER A 120 10.40 -4.03 2.76
N ASN A 121 10.36 -4.03 1.42
CA ASN A 121 10.43 -2.85 0.57
C ASN A 121 9.07 -2.26 0.15
N ILE A 122 7.97 -2.81 0.67
CA ILE A 122 6.61 -2.30 0.44
C ILE A 122 6.00 -1.99 1.80
N SER A 123 5.62 -0.72 2.02
CA SER A 123 4.88 -0.34 3.23
C SER A 123 3.38 -0.50 3.01
N ILE A 124 2.67 -0.95 4.03
CA ILE A 124 1.19 -1.04 4.03
C ILE A 124 0.60 -0.30 5.22
N ILE A 125 -0.50 0.40 4.97
CA ILE A 125 -1.39 0.97 5.99
C ILE A 125 -2.74 0.26 5.84
N PRO A 126 -3.04 -0.73 6.70
CA PRO A 126 -4.24 -1.55 6.58
C PRO A 126 -5.50 -0.82 7.06
N GLN A 127 -6.66 -1.39 6.73
CA GLN A 127 -7.98 -0.92 7.17
C GLN A 127 -8.15 -1.10 8.68
N GLU A 128 -7.68 -2.23 9.20
CA GLU A 128 -7.68 -2.55 10.63
C GLU A 128 -6.26 -2.43 11.18
N PRO A 129 -5.93 -1.34 11.89
CA PRO A 129 -4.59 -1.15 12.42
C PRO A 129 -4.36 -2.07 13.63
N MET A 130 -3.41 -3.00 13.49
CA MET A 130 -3.02 -3.91 14.57
C MET A 130 -1.75 -3.44 15.27
N LEU A 131 -1.78 -3.47 16.60
CA LEU A 131 -0.61 -3.33 17.46
C LEU A 131 -0.38 -4.63 18.24
N PHE A 132 0.87 -4.99 18.41
CA PHE A 132 1.28 -6.19 19.14
C PHE A 132 1.51 -5.87 20.62
N SER A 133 1.26 -6.86 21.48
CA SER A 133 1.65 -6.77 22.87
C SER A 133 3.17 -6.58 22.98
N GLY A 134 3.60 -5.57 23.73
CA GLY A 134 5.01 -5.16 23.81
C GLY A 134 5.15 -3.69 24.14
N THR A 135 6.26 -3.06 23.78
CA THR A 135 6.44 -1.60 23.94
C THR A 135 5.98 -0.84 22.70
N MET A 136 5.73 0.47 22.85
CA MET A 136 5.52 1.37 21.72
C MET A 136 6.71 1.33 20.75
N ARG A 137 7.93 1.29 21.29
CA ARG A 137 9.19 1.12 20.52
C ARG A 137 9.15 -0.12 19.64
N LYS A 138 8.85 -1.29 20.22
CA LYS A 138 8.80 -2.57 19.48
C LYS A 138 7.67 -2.59 18.44
N ASN A 139 6.61 -1.83 18.68
CA ASN A 139 5.56 -1.66 17.67
C ASN A 139 6.04 -0.79 16.50
N LEU A 140 6.84 0.24 16.73
CA LEU A 140 7.34 1.14 15.69
C LEU A 140 8.55 0.56 14.93
N ASP A 141 9.44 -0.13 15.65
CA ASP A 141 10.62 -0.83 15.14
C ASP A 141 10.68 -2.27 15.70
N PRO A 142 10.04 -3.24 15.02
CA PRO A 142 9.94 -4.62 15.50
C PRO A 142 11.26 -5.39 15.51
N PHE A 143 12.21 -5.01 14.64
CA PHE A 143 13.48 -5.72 14.45
C PHE A 143 14.66 -5.03 15.12
N GLY A 144 14.46 -3.81 15.65
CA GLY A 144 15.55 -3.02 16.21
C GLY A 144 16.50 -2.55 15.13
N ASP A 145 15.98 -2.26 13.93
CA ASP A 145 16.77 -1.81 12.78
C ASP A 145 17.37 -0.40 13.03
N TYR A 146 16.87 0.34 14.03
CA TYR A 146 17.25 1.71 14.32
C TYR A 146 17.74 1.89 15.76
N ASP A 147 19.06 2.10 15.91
CA ASP A 147 19.70 2.33 17.21
C ASP A 147 19.29 3.66 17.87
N LYS A 148 18.94 4.67 17.06
CA LYS A 148 18.64 6.02 17.54
C LYS A 148 17.14 6.29 17.57
N ASP A 149 16.65 6.61 18.76
CA ASP A 149 15.25 7.00 19.00
C ASP A 149 14.84 8.26 18.23
N GLU A 150 15.81 9.08 17.79
CA GLU A 150 15.57 10.29 17.02
C GLU A 150 14.70 10.04 15.79
N ILE A 151 14.94 8.92 15.07
CA ILE A 151 14.15 8.55 13.88
C ILE A 151 12.71 8.21 14.27
N ILE A 152 12.53 7.53 15.40
CA ILE A 152 11.22 7.14 15.91
C ILE A 152 10.44 8.38 16.39
N TRP A 153 11.10 9.27 17.13
CA TRP A 153 10.49 10.50 17.62
C TRP A 153 10.16 11.48 16.48
N ASP A 154 11.01 11.58 15.46
CA ASP A 154 10.71 12.35 14.25
C ASP A 154 9.49 11.78 13.52
N ALA A 155 9.40 10.47 13.35
CA ALA A 155 8.22 9.83 12.75
C ALA A 155 6.95 10.11 13.56
N LEU A 156 7.01 10.03 14.89
CA LEU A 156 5.90 10.36 15.79
C LEU A 156 5.51 11.84 15.74
N GLU A 157 6.47 12.75 15.54
CA GLU A 157 6.21 14.18 15.36
C GLU A 157 5.50 14.46 14.04
N GLN A 158 5.94 13.79 12.97
CA GLN A 158 5.35 13.92 11.65
C GLN A 158 3.90 13.45 11.56
N VAL A 159 3.46 12.55 12.45
CA VAL A 159 2.05 12.10 12.57
C VAL A 159 1.32 12.76 13.74
N GLU A 160 1.89 13.81 14.35
CA GLU A 160 1.34 14.55 15.49
C GLU A 160 1.06 13.70 16.76
N LEU A 161 1.73 12.55 16.91
CA LEU A 161 1.63 11.68 18.09
C LEU A 161 2.72 11.91 19.14
N LYS A 162 3.78 12.64 18.82
CA LYS A 162 4.93 12.84 19.74
C LYS A 162 4.49 13.33 21.12
N ALA A 163 3.66 14.37 21.18
CA ALA A 163 3.18 14.92 22.46
C ALA A 163 2.30 13.91 23.23
N THR A 164 1.48 13.12 22.53
CA THR A 164 0.66 12.07 23.13
C THR A 164 1.54 11.00 23.77
N VAL A 165 2.54 10.50 23.02
CA VAL A 165 3.47 9.48 23.51
C VAL A 165 4.33 10.00 24.66
N GLN A 166 4.79 11.25 24.62
CA GLN A 166 5.55 11.88 25.71
C GLN A 166 4.76 12.04 27.01
N LYS A 167 3.43 12.17 26.94
CA LYS A 167 2.56 12.24 28.13
C LYS A 167 2.36 10.87 28.79
N LEU A 168 2.62 9.78 28.08
CA LEU A 168 2.56 8.44 28.66
C LEU A 168 3.71 8.27 29.65
N SER A 169 3.46 7.61 30.78
CA SER A 169 4.41 7.49 31.90
C SER A 169 5.76 6.84 31.54
N SER A 170 5.85 6.17 30.39
CA SER A 170 7.07 5.49 29.93
C SER A 170 7.44 5.82 28.48
N GLY A 171 6.84 6.83 27.85
CA GLY A 171 7.19 7.23 26.48
C GLY A 171 7.19 6.07 25.48
N LEU A 172 8.33 5.84 24.82
CA LEU A 172 8.51 4.73 23.86
C LEU A 172 8.47 3.34 24.54
N ASP A 173 8.71 3.26 25.84
CA ASP A 173 8.65 2.01 26.60
C ASP A 173 7.25 1.76 27.18
N THR A 174 6.26 2.61 26.88
CA THR A 174 4.88 2.37 27.31
C THR A 174 4.39 1.01 26.80
N PRO A 175 3.82 0.18 27.69
CA PRO A 175 3.26 -1.10 27.30
C PRO A 175 2.02 -0.90 26.43
N VAL A 176 2.02 -1.58 25.30
CA VAL A 176 0.89 -1.77 24.41
C VAL A 176 0.21 -3.07 24.83
N THR A 177 -1.07 -3.00 25.20
CA THR A 177 -1.87 -4.17 25.59
C THR A 177 -2.26 -5.01 24.37
N SER A 178 -2.87 -6.18 24.58
CA SER A 178 -3.31 -7.05 23.49
C SER A 178 -4.14 -6.29 22.44
N SER A 179 -3.73 -6.38 21.17
CA SER A 179 -4.32 -5.67 20.03
C SER A 179 -4.35 -4.14 20.18
N GLY A 180 -3.51 -3.58 21.06
CA GLY A 180 -3.44 -2.16 21.37
C GLY A 180 -4.73 -1.60 21.97
N SER A 181 -5.47 -2.37 22.79
CA SER A 181 -6.76 -1.93 23.34
C SER A 181 -6.69 -0.61 24.15
N ASN A 182 -5.50 -0.20 24.59
CA ASN A 182 -5.26 1.08 25.26
C ASN A 182 -5.09 2.29 24.33
N PHE A 183 -5.24 2.13 23.01
CA PHE A 183 -5.21 3.21 22.02
C PHE A 183 -6.53 3.27 21.24
N SER A 184 -6.95 4.49 20.89
CA SER A 184 -8.07 4.69 19.97
C SER A 184 -7.74 4.19 18.56
N VAL A 185 -8.76 3.93 17.75
CA VAL A 185 -8.58 3.47 16.35
C VAL A 185 -7.74 4.49 15.55
N GLY A 186 -7.99 5.79 15.74
CA GLY A 186 -7.23 6.86 15.10
C GLY A 186 -5.75 6.87 15.50
N GLU A 187 -5.44 6.72 16.79
CA GLU A 187 -4.06 6.63 17.26
C GLU A 187 -3.34 5.40 16.71
N LYS A 188 -4.00 4.24 16.66
CA LYS A 188 -3.44 3.03 16.04
C LYS A 188 -3.12 3.27 14.57
N GLN A 189 -3.99 3.98 13.85
CA GLN A 189 -3.77 4.32 12.44
C GLN A 189 -2.55 5.23 12.27
N LEU A 190 -2.42 6.25 13.11
CA LEU A 190 -1.26 7.15 13.12
C LEU A 190 0.04 6.41 13.50
N ILE A 191 -0.02 5.43 14.41
CA ILE A 191 1.12 4.54 14.70
C ILE A 191 1.49 3.70 13.48
N CYS A 192 0.52 3.14 12.74
CA CYS A 192 0.78 2.45 11.47
C CYS A 192 1.41 3.39 10.42
N LEU A 193 0.94 4.63 10.33
CA LEU A 193 1.52 5.64 9.46
C LEU A 193 2.97 5.99 9.86
N ALA A 194 3.26 6.08 11.17
CA ALA A 194 4.60 6.28 11.68
C ALA A 194 5.54 5.11 11.32
N ARG A 195 5.06 3.85 11.39
CA ARG A 195 5.83 2.68 10.91
C ARG A 195 6.22 2.83 9.44
N ALA A 196 5.29 3.26 8.59
CA ALA A 196 5.55 3.48 7.17
C ALA A 196 6.58 4.61 6.94
N LEU A 197 6.53 5.68 7.75
CA LEU A 197 7.52 6.78 7.69
C LEU A 197 8.92 6.34 8.12
N ILE A 198 9.02 5.48 9.14
CA ILE A 198 10.30 4.92 9.60
C ILE A 198 10.95 4.07 8.50
N ARG A 199 10.16 3.21 7.83
CA ARG A 199 10.65 2.30 6.78
C ARG A 199 11.12 3.03 5.51
N ARG A 200 10.55 4.20 5.17
CA ARG A 200 10.94 5.01 4.00
C ARG A 200 10.92 4.27 2.65
N ASN A 201 10.08 3.25 2.53
CA ASN A 201 9.89 2.48 1.31
C ASN A 201 9.37 3.35 0.16
N LYS A 202 9.76 3.04 -1.08
CA LYS A 202 9.32 3.76 -2.29
C LYS A 202 7.89 3.45 -2.69
N ILE A 203 7.34 2.33 -2.22
CA ILE A 203 5.99 1.86 -2.53
C ILE A 203 5.19 1.82 -1.23
N LEU A 204 4.05 2.50 -1.24
CA LEU A 204 3.09 2.55 -0.15
C LEU A 204 1.74 2.03 -0.62
N VAL A 205 1.15 1.14 0.16
CA VAL A 205 -0.20 0.61 -0.04
C VAL A 205 -1.11 1.15 1.05
N LEU A 206 -2.24 1.73 0.67
CA LEU A 206 -3.29 2.19 1.54
C LEU A 206 -4.52 1.31 1.30
N ASP A 207 -4.87 0.50 2.28
CA ASP A 207 -6.06 -0.35 2.22
C ASP A 207 -7.14 0.25 3.13
N GLU A 208 -7.98 1.14 2.59
CA GLU A 208 -9.09 1.75 3.34
C GLU A 208 -8.70 2.35 4.69
N ALA A 209 -7.50 2.92 4.76
CA ALA A 209 -6.83 3.35 5.99
C ALA A 209 -7.63 4.33 6.86
N THR A 210 -8.70 4.95 6.37
CA THR A 210 -9.47 5.98 7.09
C THR A 210 -10.96 5.66 7.23
N ALA A 211 -11.36 4.41 6.98
CA ALA A 211 -12.77 4.01 7.03
C ALA A 211 -13.39 4.18 8.44
N ASN A 212 -12.63 3.88 9.51
CA ASN A 212 -13.11 3.80 10.89
C ASN A 212 -12.55 4.89 11.81
N VAL A 213 -12.16 6.02 11.22
CA VAL A 213 -11.46 7.12 11.91
C VAL A 213 -12.35 8.37 11.91
N ASP A 214 -12.24 9.21 12.95
CA ASP A 214 -12.97 10.47 13.01
C ASP A 214 -12.49 11.47 11.93
N PRO A 215 -13.33 12.45 11.53
CA PRO A 215 -12.98 13.35 10.42
C PRO A 215 -11.71 14.19 10.63
N TYR A 216 -11.38 14.54 11.88
CA TYR A 216 -10.18 15.31 12.17
C TYR A 216 -8.93 14.45 11.96
N THR A 217 -8.92 13.25 12.51
CA THR A 217 -7.80 12.32 12.35
C THR A 217 -7.66 11.83 10.90
N ASP A 218 -8.76 11.61 10.16
CA ASP A 218 -8.75 11.30 8.72
C ASP A 218 -8.04 12.42 7.93
N SER A 219 -8.41 13.69 8.18
CA SER A 219 -7.77 14.85 7.55
C SER A 219 -6.26 14.91 7.84
N LEU A 220 -5.87 14.63 9.09
CA LEU A 220 -4.45 14.57 9.49
C LEU A 220 -3.70 13.46 8.74
N ILE A 221 -4.26 12.25 8.67
CA ILE A 221 -3.68 11.12 7.94
C ILE A 221 -3.51 11.47 6.46
N GLN A 222 -4.56 11.96 5.81
CA GLN A 222 -4.54 12.34 4.39
C GLN A 222 -3.54 13.48 4.11
N LYS A 223 -3.44 14.47 5.00
CA LYS A 223 -2.45 15.56 4.89
C LYS A 223 -1.02 15.01 5.02
N THR A 224 -0.79 14.13 5.99
CA THR A 224 0.53 13.54 6.22
C THR A 224 0.95 12.66 5.06
N ILE A 225 0.06 11.82 4.54
CA ILE A 225 0.29 11.00 3.35
C ILE A 225 0.70 11.88 2.16
N ARG A 226 -0.10 12.91 1.85
CA ARG A 226 0.17 13.81 0.72
C ARG A 226 1.51 14.53 0.82
N ASN A 227 1.90 14.97 2.02
CA ASN A 227 3.12 15.74 2.21
C ASN A 227 4.36 14.85 2.27
N LYS A 228 4.31 13.78 3.07
CA LYS A 228 5.49 12.97 3.41
C LYS A 228 5.79 11.88 2.39
N PHE A 229 4.77 11.38 1.69
CA PHE A 229 4.92 10.34 0.67
C PHE A 229 4.78 10.88 -0.75
N SER A 230 5.03 12.18 -0.96
CA SER A 230 4.92 12.86 -2.27
C SER A 230 5.84 12.29 -3.35
N LYS A 231 6.93 11.62 -2.98
CA LYS A 231 7.88 10.95 -3.89
C LYS A 231 7.71 9.43 -3.95
N CYS A 232 6.74 8.87 -3.24
CA CYS A 232 6.49 7.44 -3.20
C CYS A 232 5.40 7.09 -4.21
N THR A 233 5.51 5.92 -4.81
CA THR A 233 4.41 5.30 -5.56
C THR A 233 3.37 4.84 -4.57
N ILE A 234 2.11 5.25 -4.73
CA ILE A 234 1.03 4.95 -3.79
C ILE A 234 -0.07 4.18 -4.49
N LEU A 235 -0.47 3.04 -3.93
CA LEU A 235 -1.67 2.32 -4.33
C LEU A 235 -2.72 2.45 -3.24
N THR A 236 -3.88 2.99 -3.57
CA THR A 236 -4.96 3.23 -2.61
C THR A 236 -6.19 2.43 -2.98
N ILE A 237 -6.51 1.37 -2.24
CA ILE A 237 -7.86 0.79 -2.30
C ILE A 237 -8.80 1.73 -1.58
N ALA A 238 -9.85 2.16 -2.28
CA ALA A 238 -10.86 3.04 -1.72
C ALA A 238 -12.26 2.43 -1.79
N HIS A 239 -12.97 2.48 -0.65
CA HIS A 239 -14.43 2.39 -0.59
C HIS A 239 -15.09 3.78 -0.67
N ARG A 240 -14.37 4.86 -0.35
CA ARG A 240 -14.87 6.23 -0.48
C ARG A 240 -14.14 6.93 -1.64
N LEU A 241 -14.87 7.29 -2.69
CA LEU A 241 -14.26 7.86 -3.90
C LEU A 241 -13.50 9.17 -3.64
N ASN A 242 -13.91 9.96 -2.64
CA ASN A 242 -13.23 11.21 -2.27
C ASN A 242 -11.76 11.05 -1.86
N THR A 243 -11.33 9.86 -1.43
CA THR A 243 -9.93 9.63 -1.04
C THR A 243 -9.03 9.30 -2.22
N VAL A 244 -9.59 9.17 -3.44
CA VAL A 244 -8.86 8.78 -4.64
C VAL A 244 -9.10 9.68 -5.85
N MET A 245 -10.05 10.61 -5.81
CA MET A 245 -10.29 11.53 -6.94
C MET A 245 -9.13 12.50 -7.20
N ASP A 246 -8.23 12.72 -6.23
CA ASP A 246 -6.99 13.48 -6.41
C ASP A 246 -5.78 12.59 -6.78
N SER A 247 -6.03 11.31 -7.10
CA SER A 247 -5.01 10.38 -7.58
C SER A 247 -4.53 10.75 -8.99
N ASP A 248 -3.35 10.26 -9.34
CA ASP A 248 -2.78 10.48 -10.66
C ASP A 248 -3.54 9.72 -11.74
N LYS A 249 -3.93 8.47 -11.43
CA LYS A 249 -4.84 7.64 -12.22
C LYS A 249 -5.76 6.85 -11.30
N ILE A 250 -6.87 6.37 -11.87
CA ILE A 250 -7.79 5.44 -11.22
C ILE A 250 -7.85 4.14 -12.02
N LEU A 251 -7.64 3.03 -11.31
CA LEU A 251 -7.86 1.67 -11.77
C LEU A 251 -9.27 1.22 -11.36
N VAL A 252 -10.17 1.13 -12.32
CA VAL A 252 -11.54 0.65 -12.07
C VAL A 252 -11.61 -0.85 -12.33
N MET A 253 -11.90 -1.61 -11.27
CA MET A 253 -12.05 -3.06 -11.33
C MET A 253 -13.51 -3.48 -11.47
N LYS A 254 -13.73 -4.52 -12.29
CA LYS A 254 -15.03 -5.19 -12.44
C LYS A 254 -14.81 -6.69 -12.66
N ASN A 255 -15.46 -7.51 -11.85
CA ASN A 255 -15.47 -8.99 -11.99
C ASN A 255 -14.08 -9.65 -12.10
N GLY A 256 -13.07 -9.08 -11.43
CA GLY A 256 -11.70 -9.57 -11.46
C GLY A 256 -10.85 -9.06 -12.61
N GLU A 257 -11.34 -8.11 -13.41
CA GLU A 257 -10.65 -7.54 -14.57
C GLU A 257 -10.47 -6.03 -14.42
N VAL A 258 -9.46 -5.48 -15.11
CA VAL A 258 -9.29 -4.03 -15.26
C VAL A 258 -10.24 -3.54 -16.34
N SER A 259 -11.21 -2.72 -15.95
CA SER A 259 -12.18 -2.16 -16.91
C SER A 259 -11.75 -0.81 -17.47
N GLU A 260 -11.19 0.04 -16.61
CA GLU A 260 -10.71 1.39 -16.95
C GLU A 260 -9.42 1.68 -16.17
N PHE A 261 -8.50 2.39 -16.81
CA PHE A 261 -7.26 2.84 -16.18
C PHE A 261 -6.74 4.12 -16.83
N ASP A 262 -7.08 5.26 -16.24
CA ASP A 262 -6.62 6.58 -16.71
C ASP A 262 -6.78 7.65 -15.63
N ASP A 263 -6.46 8.91 -15.92
CA ASP A 263 -6.70 10.02 -15.02
C ASP A 263 -8.21 10.20 -14.71
N PRO A 264 -8.57 10.63 -13.49
CA PRO A 264 -9.97 10.71 -13.07
C PRO A 264 -10.85 11.60 -13.97
N TYR A 265 -10.31 12.69 -14.51
CA TYR A 265 -11.07 13.64 -15.33
C TYR A 265 -11.40 13.05 -16.70
N SER A 266 -10.42 12.41 -17.35
CA SER A 266 -10.62 11.71 -18.61
C SER A 266 -11.63 10.56 -18.49
N LEU A 267 -11.53 9.76 -17.42
CA LEU A 267 -12.48 8.67 -17.16
C LEU A 267 -13.92 9.16 -16.97
N LEU A 268 -14.11 10.33 -16.34
CA LEU A 268 -15.44 10.91 -16.14
C LEU A 268 -16.07 11.42 -17.43
N ASN A 269 -15.27 11.96 -18.35
CA ASN A 269 -15.73 12.44 -19.65
C ASN A 269 -16.06 11.31 -20.63
N ASN A 270 -15.41 10.15 -20.48
CA ASN A 270 -15.64 8.99 -21.33
C ASN A 270 -16.96 8.27 -21.03
N GLY A 271 -17.67 8.64 -19.95
CA GLY A 271 -18.97 8.05 -19.61
C GLY A 271 -18.89 6.59 -19.14
N GLY A 272 -17.75 6.18 -18.58
CA GLY A 272 -17.48 4.81 -18.13
C GLY A 272 -18.05 4.45 -16.75
N LEU A 273 -17.64 3.30 -16.25
CA LEU A 273 -17.96 2.76 -14.92
C LEU A 273 -17.55 3.71 -13.78
N LEU A 274 -16.46 4.48 -13.92
CA LEU A 274 -16.13 5.47 -12.90
C LEU A 274 -17.26 6.49 -12.73
N ARG A 275 -17.83 6.97 -13.85
CA ARG A 275 -18.96 7.92 -13.83
C ARG A 275 -20.17 7.29 -13.15
N ASP A 276 -20.51 6.05 -13.49
CA ASP A 276 -21.61 5.32 -12.85
C ASP A 276 -21.41 5.18 -11.32
N LEU A 277 -20.18 4.88 -10.90
CA LEU A 277 -19.83 4.80 -9.48
C LEU A 277 -20.02 6.16 -8.79
N ILE A 278 -19.58 7.25 -9.41
CA ILE A 278 -19.74 8.60 -8.85
C ILE A 278 -21.21 9.01 -8.77
N LEU A 279 -22.00 8.77 -9.82
CA LEU A 279 -23.43 9.09 -9.83
C LEU A 279 -24.19 8.34 -8.72
N SER A 280 -23.75 7.12 -8.39
CA SER A 280 -24.34 6.35 -7.28
C SER A 280 -24.10 6.95 -5.88
N THR A 281 -23.16 7.90 -5.74
CA THR A 281 -22.87 8.58 -4.46
C THR A 281 -23.81 9.74 -4.14
N GLY A 282 -24.74 10.07 -5.05
CA GLY A 282 -25.69 11.17 -4.93
C GLY A 282 -25.19 12.48 -5.53
N GLU A 283 -26.13 13.38 -5.86
CA GLU A 283 -25.87 14.53 -6.72
C GLU A 283 -24.85 15.53 -6.15
N THR A 284 -24.96 15.85 -4.86
CA THR A 284 -24.04 16.80 -4.19
C THR A 284 -22.62 16.26 -4.14
N MET A 285 -22.46 14.97 -3.83
CA MET A 285 -21.14 14.34 -3.73
C MET A 285 -20.53 14.18 -5.12
N SER A 286 -21.33 13.77 -6.11
CA SER A 286 -20.90 13.66 -7.51
C SER A 286 -20.27 14.95 -8.01
N LYS A 287 -20.95 16.10 -7.86
CA LYS A 287 -20.42 17.40 -8.29
C LYS A 287 -19.11 17.75 -7.59
N LYS A 288 -19.00 17.45 -6.29
CA LYS A 288 -17.77 17.68 -5.53
C LYS A 288 -16.61 16.82 -6.05
N LEU A 289 -16.87 15.56 -6.37
CA LEU A 289 -15.85 14.63 -6.88
C LEU A 289 -15.39 15.01 -8.30
N GLU A 290 -16.32 15.44 -9.15
CA GLU A 290 -16.02 15.97 -10.49
C GLU A 290 -15.11 17.21 -10.40
N LEU A 291 -15.42 18.15 -9.50
CA LEU A 291 -14.59 19.34 -9.27
C LEU A 291 -13.16 18.99 -8.81
N VAL A 292 -13.02 18.02 -7.89
CA VAL A 292 -11.69 17.57 -7.42
C VAL A 292 -10.89 16.97 -8.57
N ALA A 293 -11.52 16.17 -9.43
CA ALA A 293 -10.87 15.57 -10.60
C ALA A 293 -10.39 16.66 -11.58
N GLU A 294 -11.23 17.64 -11.87
CA GLU A 294 -10.92 18.76 -12.77
C GLU A 294 -9.79 19.65 -12.22
N GLU A 295 -9.83 20.01 -10.94
CA GLU A 295 -8.77 20.79 -10.29
C GLU A 295 -7.41 20.08 -10.35
N ASN A 296 -7.41 18.76 -10.11
CA ASN A 296 -6.18 17.96 -10.16
C ASN A 296 -5.62 17.88 -11.58
N PHE A 297 -6.48 17.62 -12.57
CA PHE A 297 -6.11 17.58 -13.98
C PHE A 297 -5.48 18.90 -14.45
N ASN A 298 -6.11 20.02 -14.10
CA ASN A 298 -5.59 21.36 -14.43
C ASN A 298 -4.25 21.64 -13.74
N ARG A 299 -4.09 21.29 -12.46
CA ARG A 299 -2.85 21.45 -11.72
C ARG A 299 -1.69 20.68 -12.36
N LYS A 300 -1.94 19.45 -12.80
CA LYS A 300 -0.95 18.62 -13.49
C LYS A 300 -0.53 19.21 -14.83
N ASN A 301 -1.50 19.59 -15.66
CA ASN A 301 -1.23 20.20 -16.96
C ASN A 301 -0.40 21.47 -16.84
N ILE A 302 -0.63 22.28 -15.80
CA ILE A 302 0.19 23.47 -15.52
C ILE A 302 1.61 23.06 -15.10
N SER A 303 1.75 22.05 -14.24
CA SER A 303 3.08 21.56 -13.81
C SER A 303 3.87 20.93 -14.97
N GLU A 304 3.22 20.19 -15.86
CA GLU A 304 3.86 19.57 -17.02
C GLU A 304 4.30 20.64 -18.02
N LYS A 305 3.46 21.63 -18.33
CA LYS A 305 3.84 22.76 -19.18
C LYS A 305 5.07 23.50 -18.65
N LYS A 306 5.16 23.72 -17.33
CA LYS A 306 6.34 24.33 -16.68
C LYS A 306 7.60 23.47 -16.79
N LYS A 307 7.49 22.16 -16.55
CA LYS A 307 8.63 21.23 -16.71
C LYS A 307 9.13 21.19 -18.15
N THR A 308 8.21 21.19 -19.12
CA THR A 308 8.56 21.19 -20.55
C THR A 308 9.22 22.51 -20.94
N SER A 309 8.73 23.67 -20.48
CA SER A 309 9.39 24.96 -20.76
C SER A 309 10.79 25.07 -20.15
N GLU A 310 10.97 24.61 -18.91
CA GLU A 310 12.29 24.59 -18.24
C GLU A 310 13.27 23.62 -18.91
N ALA A 311 12.79 22.48 -19.41
CA ALA A 311 13.60 21.52 -20.16
C ALA A 311 14.05 22.08 -21.52
N VAL A 312 13.15 22.80 -22.21
CA VAL A 312 13.47 23.48 -23.48
C VAL A 312 14.47 24.62 -23.26
N GLU A 313 14.31 25.43 -22.21
CA GLU A 313 15.29 26.46 -21.86
C GLU A 313 16.68 25.89 -21.55
N LYS A 314 16.76 24.78 -20.80
CA LYS A 314 18.04 24.09 -20.54
C LYS A 314 18.69 23.56 -21.81
N GLN A 315 17.91 22.96 -22.72
CA GLN A 315 18.43 22.51 -24.02
C GLN A 315 18.93 23.67 -24.88
N VAL A 316 18.25 24.82 -24.87
CA VAL A 316 18.69 26.01 -25.62
C VAL A 316 19.99 26.54 -25.03
N ILE A 317 20.12 26.62 -23.70
CA ILE A 317 21.37 27.07 -23.05
C ILE A 317 22.53 26.14 -23.37
N GLU A 318 22.35 24.82 -23.25
CA GLU A 318 23.39 23.84 -23.63
C GLU A 318 23.75 23.97 -25.11
N HIS A 319 22.78 24.12 -26.02
CA HIS A 319 23.07 24.26 -27.45
C HIS A 319 23.83 25.55 -27.78
N THR A 320 23.58 26.64 -27.05
CA THR A 320 24.25 27.94 -27.24
C THR A 320 25.69 27.91 -26.73
N GLU A 321 25.98 27.15 -25.66
CA GLU A 321 27.35 26.93 -25.16
C GLU A 321 28.22 26.12 -26.13
N TRP A 322 27.64 25.21 -26.92
CA TRP A 322 28.37 24.48 -27.97
C TRP A 322 28.61 25.27 -29.26
N THR A 323 27.87 26.36 -29.50
CA THR A 323 28.06 27.20 -30.70
C THR A 323 29.06 28.35 -30.50
N LEU A 324 29.50 28.58 -29.26
CA LEU A 324 30.45 29.63 -28.87
C LEU A 324 31.88 29.11 -28.60
N LEU A 325 32.15 27.84 -28.92
CA LEU A 325 33.48 27.20 -28.97
C LEU A 325 33.85 26.91 -30.43
#